data_AF-A0A7J6NG43-F1
#
_entry.id   AF-A0A7J6NG43-F1
#
_cell.length_a   1.000
_cell.length_b   1.000
_cell.length_c   1.000
_cell.angle_alpha   90.00
_cell.angle_beta   90.00
_cell.angle_gamma   90.00
#
_symmetry.space_group_name_H-M   'P 1'
#
loop_
_entity.id
_entity.type
_entity.pdbx_description
1 polymer ?
#
loop_
_entity_poly.entity_id
_entity_poly.type
_entity_poly.pdbx_seq_one_letter_code
_entity_poly.pdbx_strand_id
1 'polypeptide(L)' 'MVATTAEALRGVPPSMIAYLGEEEAARVANARLLVVGAGGIGCELLKDLSMMGVRNVTTIDLDTIDVSNLNRQFL' A
#
# COMPACT_ATOMS: atom_id res chain seq x y z
N MET A 1 -11.01 -17.19 14.00
CA MET A 1 -11.94 -16.07 13.84
C MET A 1 -11.83 -15.59 12.40
N VAL A 2 -12.93 -15.57 11.65
CA VAL A 2 -12.97 -14.91 10.35
C VAL A 2 -13.23 -13.43 10.64
N ALA A 3 -12.35 -12.55 10.20
CA ALA A 3 -12.56 -11.11 10.36
C ALA A 3 -13.88 -10.74 9.67
N THR A 4 -14.71 -9.94 10.35
CA THR A 4 -15.97 -9.48 9.77
C THR A 4 -15.68 -8.57 8.56
N THR A 5 -16.59 -8.49 7.59
CA THR A 5 -16.44 -7.60 6.41
C THR A 5 -16.16 -6.16 6.82
N ALA A 6 -16.78 -5.68 7.91
CA ALA A 6 -16.54 -4.35 8.47
C ALA A 6 -15.10 -4.16 8.99
N GLU A 7 -14.51 -5.17 9.61
CA GLU A 7 -13.09 -5.14 10.01
C GLU A 7 -12.18 -5.23 8.77
N ALA A 8 -12.55 -6.06 7.80
CA ALA A 8 -11.81 -6.24 6.56
C ALA A 8 -11.77 -4.96 5.71
N LEU A 9 -12.74 -4.06 5.84
CA LEU A 9 -12.79 -2.77 5.14
C LEU A 9 -12.27 -1.59 5.96
N ARG A 10 -11.85 -1.80 7.22
CA ARG A 10 -11.34 -0.71 8.07
C ARG A 10 -10.13 -0.02 7.42
N GLY A 11 -10.26 1.28 7.15
CA GLY A 11 -9.19 2.08 6.55
C GLY A 11 -9.15 2.02 5.01
N VAL A 12 -10.08 1.30 4.38
CA VAL A 12 -10.25 1.30 2.93
C VAL A 12 -11.06 2.53 2.52
N PRO A 13 -10.60 3.35 1.56
CA PRO A 13 -11.35 4.53 1.11
C PRO A 13 -12.73 4.16 0.57
N PRO A 14 -13.79 4.95 0.87
CA PRO A 14 -15.12 4.71 0.32
C PRO A 14 -15.15 4.69 -1.23
N SER A 15 -14.30 5.50 -1.87
CA SER A 15 -14.15 5.50 -3.34
C SER A 15 -13.65 4.16 -3.88
N MET A 16 -12.75 3.49 -3.14
CA MET A 16 -12.22 2.18 -3.52
C MET A 16 -13.27 1.08 -3.36
N ILE A 17 -14.05 1.13 -2.27
CA ILE A 17 -15.20 0.22 -2.07
C ILE A 17 -16.24 0.43 -3.18
N ALA A 18 -16.54 1.67 -3.54
CA ALA A 18 -17.48 1.99 -4.60
C ALA A 18 -17.03 1.50 -5.99
N TYR A 19 -15.72 1.52 -6.26
CA TYR A 19 -15.17 1.11 -7.57
C TYR A 19 -14.99 -0.41 -7.70
N LEU A 20 -14.52 -1.09 -6.65
CA LEU A 20 -14.20 -2.52 -6.69
C LEU A 20 -15.31 -3.43 -6.13
N GLY A 21 -16.19 -2.90 -5.30
CA GLY A 21 -17.09 -3.68 -4.45
C GLY A 21 -16.40 -4.12 -3.15
N GLU A 22 -17.21 -4.43 -2.13
CA GLU A 22 -16.73 -4.75 -0.77
C GLU A 22 -15.78 -5.94 -0.72
N GLU A 23 -16.09 -7.02 -1.44
CA GLU A 23 -15.29 -8.25 -1.41
C GLU A 23 -13.89 -8.03 -1.99
N GLU A 24 -13.80 -7.42 -3.18
CA GLU A 24 -12.52 -7.15 -3.84
C GLU A 24 -11.73 -6.07 -3.12
N ALA A 25 -12.38 -5.02 -2.62
CA ALA A 25 -11.72 -3.99 -1.81
C ALA A 25 -11.13 -4.59 -0.53
N ALA A 26 -11.85 -5.48 0.15
CA ALA A 26 -11.35 -6.22 1.31
C ALA A 26 -10.20 -7.16 0.92
N ARG A 27 -10.27 -7.81 -0.25
CA ARG A 27 -9.19 -8.68 -0.75
C ARG A 27 -7.90 -7.90 -1.01
N VAL A 28 -8.00 -6.74 -1.65
CA VAL A 28 -6.88 -5.83 -1.92
C VAL A 28 -6.28 -5.30 -0.62
N ALA A 29 -7.12 -4.82 0.31
CA ALA A 29 -6.67 -4.26 1.59
C ALA A 29 -5.90 -5.27 2.47
N ASN A 30 -6.23 -6.55 2.35
CA ASN A 30 -5.60 -7.64 3.10
C ASN A 30 -4.50 -8.38 2.32
N ALA A 31 -4.26 -8.02 1.06
CA ALA A 31 -3.21 -8.62 0.24
C ALA A 31 -1.84 -8.46 0.92
N ARG A 32 -1.01 -9.50 0.83
CA ARG A 32 0.37 -9.49 1.31
C ARG A 32 1.28 -9.20 0.13
N LEU A 33 1.90 -8.02 0.14
CA LEU A 33 2.71 -7.52 -0.96
C LEU A 33 4.19 -7.46 -0.55
N LEU A 34 5.06 -7.90 -1.45
CA LEU A 34 6.49 -7.62 -1.40
C LEU A 34 6.80 -6.55 -2.45
N VAL A 35 7.29 -5.40 -2.03
CA VAL A 35 7.77 -4.33 -2.89
C VAL A 35 9.30 -4.34 -2.87
N VAL A 36 9.92 -4.54 -4.03
CA VAL A 36 11.39 -4.50 -4.17
C VAL A 36 11.77 -3.18 -4.83
N GLY A 37 12.53 -2.37 -4.11
CA GLY A 37 12.91 -1.00 -4.44
C GLY A 37 12.01 0.02 -3.75
N ALA A 38 12.62 0.88 -2.93
CA ALA A 38 11.99 2.03 -2.29
C ALA A 38 12.62 3.35 -2.75
N GLY A 39 13.13 3.39 -3.99
CA GLY A 39 13.55 4.61 -4.66
C GLY A 39 12.36 5.47 -5.10
N GLY A 40 12.55 6.41 -6.02
CA GLY A 40 11.53 7.45 -6.28
C GLY A 40 10.16 6.91 -6.70
N ILE A 41 10.14 5.92 -7.59
CA ILE A 41 8.90 5.24 -8.00
C ILE A 41 8.35 4.36 -6.87
N GLY A 42 9.24 3.67 -6.14
CA GLY A 42 8.88 2.80 -5.03
C GLY A 42 8.15 3.57 -3.93
N CYS A 43 8.65 4.75 -3.57
CA CYS A 43 8.00 5.62 -2.58
C CYS A 43 6.59 6.04 -3.02
N GLU A 44 6.41 6.47 -4.26
CA GLU A 44 5.08 6.86 -4.76
C GLU A 44 4.11 5.67 -4.79
N LEU A 45 4.57 4.48 -5.20
CA LEU A 45 3.77 3.26 -5.13
C LEU A 45 3.37 2.92 -3.69
N LEU A 46 4.31 3.00 -2.75
CA LEU A 46 4.06 2.70 -1.34
C LEU A 46 3.06 3.68 -0.73
N LYS A 47 3.15 4.96 -1.08
CA LYS A 47 2.16 5.99 -0.72
C LYS A 47 0.78 5.60 -1.24
N ASP A 48 0.66 5.26 -2.53
CA ASP A 48 -0.62 4.90 -3.13
C ASP A 48 -1.21 3.63 -2.50
N LEU A 49 -0.40 2.59 -2.27
CA LEU A 49 -0.82 1.37 -1.57
C LEU A 49 -1.35 1.67 -0.15
N SER A 50 -0.66 2.54 0.59
CA SER A 50 -1.12 2.99 1.90
C SER A 50 -2.44 3.76 1.81
N MET A 51 -2.59 4.65 0.83
CA MET A 51 -3.82 5.42 0.61
C MET A 51 -4.99 4.53 0.16
N MET A 52 -4.72 3.43 -0.53
CA MET A 52 -5.72 2.41 -0.92
C MET A 52 -6.17 1.54 0.27
N GLY A 53 -5.53 1.65 1.43
CA GLY A 53 -5.85 0.85 2.62
C GLY A 53 -5.20 -0.54 2.64
N VAL A 54 -4.14 -0.76 1.86
CA VAL A 54 -3.34 -2.00 1.92
C VAL A 54 -2.54 -2.03 3.21
N ARG A 55 -2.65 -3.12 3.97
CA ARG A 55 -2.09 -3.22 5.33
C ARG A 55 -0.84 -4.07 5.45
N ASN A 56 -0.62 -5.00 4.53
CA ASN A 56 0.47 -5.97 4.62
C ASN A 56 1.48 -5.74 3.50
N VAL A 57 2.31 -4.71 3.64
CA VAL A 57 3.39 -4.42 2.69
C VAL A 57 4.73 -4.68 3.35
N THR A 58 5.55 -5.52 2.73
CA THR A 58 6.97 -5.68 3.04
C THR A 58 7.76 -5.01 1.95
N THR A 59 8.69 -4.13 2.31
CA THR A 59 9.55 -3.45 1.34
C THR A 59 10.99 -3.88 1.54
N ILE A 60 11.68 -4.19 0.45
CA ILE A 60 13.12 -4.43 0.42
C ILE A 60 13.72 -3.38 -0.49
N ASP A 61 14.62 -2.58 0.03
CA ASP A 61 15.46 -1.69 -0.77
C ASP A 61 16.93 -2.02 -0.51
N LEU A 62 17.68 -2.25 -1.58
CA LEU A 62 19.09 -2.64 -1.50
C LEU A 62 20.04 -1.51 -1.91
N ASP A 63 19.50 -0.31 -2.13
CA ASP A 63 20.27 0.89 -2.40
C ASP A 63 20.75 1.58 -1.12
N THR A 64 21.83 2.34 -1.26
CA THR A 64 22.29 3.28 -0.21
C THR A 64 21.68 4.65 -0.47
N ILE A 65 21.08 5.25 0.56
CA ILE A 65 20.52 6.60 0.46
C ILE A 65 21.65 7.62 0.27
N ASP A 66 21.60 8.36 -0.83
CA ASP A 66 22.49 9.49 -1.13
C ASP A 66 21.71 10.81 -1.09
N VAL A 67 22.34 11.92 -0.66
CA VAL A 67 21.71 13.25 -0.59
C VAL A 67 21.13 13.68 -1.95
N SER A 68 21.79 13.33 -3.04
CA SER A 68 21.34 13.58 -4.42
C SER A 68 20.05 12.83 -4.79
N ASN A 69 19.60 11.88 -3.97
CA ASN A 69 18.40 11.07 -4.19
C ASN A 69 17.15 11.64 -3.51
N LEU A 70 17.34 12.48 -2.48
CA LEU A 70 16.25 13.07 -1.68
C LEU A 70 15.33 13.99 -2.49
N ASN A 71 15.80 14.52 -3.62
CA ASN A 71 15.00 15.37 -4.50
C ASN A 71 13.91 14.61 -5.28
N ARG A 72 13.88 13.27 -5.22
CA ARG A 72 12.93 12.43 -5.94
C ARG A 72 12.40 11.24 -5.14
N GLN A 73 12.77 11.13 -3.86
CA GLN A 73 12.38 10.04 -2.94
C GLN A 73 11.74 10.66 -1.69
N PHE A 74 10.43 10.91 -1.72
CA PHE A 74 9.73 11.77 -0.76
C PHE A 74 8.91 11.02 0.31
N LEU A 75 9.27 9.78 0.67
CA LEU A 75 8.54 9.01 1.68
C LEU A 75 8.69 9.60 3.10
#